data_AF-A0A2S0RHG0-F1
#
_entry.id   AF-A0A2S0RHG0-F1
#
_cell.length_a   1.000
_cell.length_b   1.000
_cell.length_c   1.000
_cell.angle_alpha   90.00
_cell.angle_beta   90.00
_cell.angle_gamma   90.00
#
_symmetry.space_group_name_H-M   'P 1'
#
loop_
_entity.id
_entity.type
_entity.pdbx_description
1 polymer ?
#
loop_
_entity_poly.entity_id
_entity_poly.type
_entity_poly.pdbx_seq_one_letter_code
_entity_poly.pdbx_strand_id
1 'polypeptide(L)'
;MRLQNVKRFTPNLEEIQKAEKILREKIREANHKMFNQGNGCPIIHNNLNIYRRQYFGYYNNKNEKVIFVTFNKNKLTIIEKLKGFRRDKSENWKKEIETWEDGCSNHWEIKINLATESLFEMYVNGRG
;
A
#
# COMPACT_ATOMS: atom_id res chain seq x y z
N MET A 1 -0.20 -7.15 15.25
CA MET A 1 1.00 -7.47 14.44
C MET A 1 0.50 -8.19 13.19
N ARG A 2 0.57 -7.55 12.02
CA ARG A 2 -0.28 -7.85 10.83
C ARG A 2 0.02 -9.18 10.12
N LEU A 3 1.14 -9.84 10.45
CA LEU A 3 1.59 -11.10 9.87
C LEU A 3 2.14 -12.09 10.93
N GLN A 4 1.66 -12.05 12.18
CA GLN A 4 2.02 -13.09 13.16
C GLN A 4 1.33 -14.41 12.85
N ASN A 5 2.02 -15.52 13.12
CA ASN A 5 1.44 -16.87 13.12
C ASN A 5 0.85 -17.31 11.78
N VAL A 6 1.34 -16.78 10.66
CA VAL A 6 0.98 -17.23 9.31
C VAL A 6 2.18 -17.85 8.61
N LYS A 7 1.91 -18.81 7.73
CA LYS A 7 2.93 -19.33 6.81
C LYS A 7 3.25 -18.25 5.78
N ARG A 8 4.51 -17.82 5.71
CA ARG A 8 4.97 -16.74 4.82
C ARG A 8 5.64 -17.29 3.57
N PHE A 9 5.66 -16.48 2.52
CA PHE A 9 6.46 -16.69 1.31
C PHE A 9 6.95 -15.36 0.75
N THR A 10 8.01 -15.39 -0.05
CA THR A 10 8.47 -14.23 -0.81
C THR A 10 7.79 -14.23 -2.16
N PRO A 11 6.98 -13.21 -2.51
CA PRO A 11 6.32 -13.15 -3.80
C PRO A 11 7.32 -13.08 -4.94
N ASN A 12 7.09 -13.85 -5.99
CA ASN A 12 7.86 -13.74 -7.23
C ASN A 12 7.30 -12.63 -8.13
N LEU A 13 7.97 -12.38 -9.26
CA LEU A 13 7.58 -11.31 -10.19
C LEU A 13 6.17 -11.51 -10.76
N GLU A 14 5.78 -12.73 -11.12
CA GLU A 14 4.46 -13.03 -11.69
C GLU A 14 3.35 -12.78 -10.66
N GLU A 15 3.57 -13.16 -9.41
CA GLU A 15 2.65 -12.92 -8.30
C GLU A 15 2.47 -11.44 -8.02
N ILE A 16 3.56 -10.66 -8.06
CA ILE A 16 3.52 -9.20 -7.94
C ILE A 16 2.77 -8.58 -9.12
N GLN A 17 3.02 -9.02 -10.34
CA GLN A 17 2.32 -8.53 -11.54
C GLN A 17 0.82 -8.83 -11.47
N LYS A 18 0.44 -10.04 -11.02
CA LYS A 18 -0.96 -10.41 -10.81
C LYS A 18 -1.60 -9.54 -9.72
N ALA A 19 -0.92 -9.34 -8.60
CA ALA A 19 -1.39 -8.49 -7.52
C ALA A 19 -1.62 -7.04 -7.99
N GLU A 20 -0.68 -6.48 -8.75
CA GLU A 20 -0.77 -5.13 -9.32
C GLU A 20 -1.89 -4.98 -10.37
N LYS A 21 -2.18 -6.04 -11.14
CA LYS A 21 -3.33 -6.07 -12.04
C LYS A 21 -4.64 -6.00 -11.25
N ILE A 22 -4.82 -6.89 -10.28
CA ILE A 22 -6.02 -6.91 -9.41
C ILE A 22 -6.20 -5.57 -8.70
N LEU A 23 -5.11 -5.00 -8.18
CA LEU A 23 -5.10 -3.69 -7.54
C LEU A 23 -5.66 -2.62 -8.48
N ARG A 24 -5.12 -2.49 -9.70
CA ARG A 24 -5.57 -1.46 -10.65
C ARG A 24 -7.04 -1.60 -11.03
N GLU A 25 -7.50 -2.83 -11.20
CA GLU A 25 -8.89 -3.10 -11.59
C GLU A 25 -9.89 -2.79 -10.47
N LYS A 26 -9.52 -3.05 -9.21
CA LYS A 26 -10.47 -3.04 -8.08
C LYS A 26 -10.28 -1.90 -7.07
N ILE A 27 -9.18 -1.15 -7.12
CA ILE A 27 -8.87 -0.13 -6.10
C ILE A 27 -9.93 0.97 -6.01
N ARG A 28 -10.56 1.35 -7.13
CA ARG A 28 -11.59 2.40 -7.12
C ARG A 28 -12.79 1.99 -6.27
N GLU A 29 -13.23 0.74 -6.39
CA GLU A 29 -14.31 0.17 -5.60
C GLU A 29 -13.90 0.01 -4.13
N ALA A 30 -12.73 -0.59 -3.86
CA ALA A 30 -12.23 -0.78 -2.50
C ALA A 30 -12.06 0.56 -1.75
N ASN A 31 -11.68 1.62 -2.48
CA ASN A 31 -11.42 2.96 -1.94
C ASN A 31 -12.62 3.90 -2.01
N HIS A 32 -13.86 3.43 -2.27
CA HIS A 32 -15.01 4.32 -2.49
C HIS A 32 -15.28 5.28 -1.32
N LYS A 33 -15.04 4.87 -0.07
CA LYS A 33 -15.27 5.69 1.13
C LYS A 33 -14.26 6.83 1.31
N MET A 34 -13.09 6.71 0.67
CA MET A 34 -12.03 7.72 0.69
C MET A 34 -11.62 8.23 2.10
N PHE A 35 -11.57 7.35 3.10
CA PHE A 35 -11.18 7.72 4.46
C PHE A 35 -9.80 8.38 4.49
N ASN A 36 -9.67 9.49 5.23
CA ASN A 36 -8.43 10.24 5.38
C ASN A 36 -7.78 10.66 4.03
N GLN A 37 -8.59 10.98 3.03
CA GLN A 37 -8.15 11.49 1.72
C GLN A 37 -8.76 12.85 1.39
N GLY A 38 -8.18 13.57 0.42
CA GLY A 38 -8.59 14.94 0.06
C GLY A 38 -8.02 16.01 1.01
N ASN A 39 -8.36 17.28 0.80
CA ASN A 39 -7.87 18.40 1.62
C ASN A 39 -6.35 18.39 1.82
N GLY A 40 -5.59 18.20 0.74
CA GLY A 40 -4.13 18.09 0.77
C GLY A 40 -3.59 16.66 0.85
N CYS A 41 -4.42 15.67 1.16
CA CYS A 41 -4.07 14.26 1.16
C CYS A 41 -4.34 13.59 -0.19
N PRO A 42 -3.44 12.72 -0.70
CA PRO A 42 -3.63 12.05 -1.98
C PRO A 42 -4.96 11.28 -2.11
N ILE A 43 -5.61 11.34 -3.27
CA ILE A 43 -6.72 10.43 -3.57
C ILE A 43 -6.12 9.12 -4.11
N ILE A 44 -6.17 8.04 -3.33
CA ILE A 44 -5.42 6.80 -3.56
C ILE A 44 -5.62 6.23 -4.96
N HIS A 45 -6.87 5.97 -5.37
CA HIS A 45 -7.18 5.36 -6.66
C HIS A 45 -6.84 6.25 -7.87
N ASN A 46 -6.56 7.54 -7.66
CA ASN A 46 -6.10 8.47 -8.71
C ASN A 46 -4.58 8.66 -8.72
N ASN A 47 -3.87 8.20 -7.68
CA ASN A 47 -2.46 8.57 -7.43
C ASN A 47 -1.56 7.35 -7.17
N LEU A 48 -1.92 6.15 -7.62
CA LEU A 48 -1.13 4.93 -7.35
C LEU A 48 0.36 5.03 -7.76
N ASN A 49 0.71 5.89 -8.72
CA ASN A 49 2.07 6.05 -9.21
C ASN A 49 3.00 6.85 -8.28
N ILE A 50 2.49 7.49 -7.22
CA ILE A 50 3.31 8.28 -6.27
C ILE A 50 3.90 7.45 -5.14
N TYR A 51 3.35 6.25 -4.94
CA TYR A 51 3.72 5.36 -3.86
C TYR A 51 4.87 4.43 -4.25
N ARG A 52 5.84 4.32 -3.36
CA ARG A 52 6.69 3.14 -3.22
C ARG A 52 5.86 2.04 -2.55
N ARG A 53 6.06 0.79 -2.96
CA ARG A 53 5.32 -0.36 -2.48
C ARG A 53 6.27 -1.39 -1.86
N GLN A 54 5.85 -2.05 -0.79
CA GLN A 54 6.49 -3.27 -0.30
C GLN A 54 5.46 -4.41 -0.31
N TYR A 55 5.89 -5.62 -0.69
CA TYR A 55 5.00 -6.78 -0.89
C TYR A 55 5.40 -7.90 0.05
N PHE A 56 4.43 -8.47 0.77
CA PHE A 56 4.64 -9.52 1.75
C PHE A 56 3.65 -10.66 1.50
N GLY A 57 4.15 -11.86 1.19
CA GLY A 57 3.33 -13.03 0.89
C GLY A 57 3.02 -13.87 2.13
N TYR A 58 1.76 -14.31 2.26
CA TYR A 58 1.37 -15.32 3.25
C TYR A 58 0.21 -16.20 2.75
N TYR A 59 0.03 -17.34 3.40
CA TYR A 59 -1.11 -18.23 3.15
C TYR A 59 -2.21 -17.95 4.19
N ASN A 60 -3.44 -17.76 3.72
CA ASN A 60 -4.60 -17.65 4.61
C ASN A 60 -5.02 -19.03 5.14
N ASN A 61 -6.10 -19.07 5.94
CA ASN A 61 -6.65 -20.32 6.51
C ASN A 61 -7.17 -21.32 5.45
N LYS A 62 -7.46 -20.87 4.23
CA LYS A 62 -7.83 -21.69 3.07
C LYS A 62 -6.62 -22.14 2.25
N ASN A 63 -5.40 -21.86 2.71
CA ASN A 63 -4.15 -22.10 1.98
C ASN A 63 -4.05 -21.34 0.65
N GLU A 64 -4.77 -20.23 0.51
CA GLU A 64 -4.70 -19.34 -0.65
C GLU A 64 -3.58 -18.31 -0.45
N LYS A 65 -2.90 -17.95 -1.54
CA LYS A 65 -1.85 -16.93 -1.53
C LYS A 65 -2.47 -15.53 -1.39
N VAL A 66 -2.05 -14.82 -0.35
CA VAL A 66 -2.39 -13.42 -0.12
C VAL A 66 -1.13 -12.57 -0.13
N ILE A 67 -1.21 -11.43 -0.80
CA ILE A 67 -0.18 -10.40 -0.80
C ILE A 67 -0.67 -9.25 0.07
N PHE A 68 0.04 -9.00 1.16
CA PHE A 68 -0.09 -7.77 1.95
C PHE A 68 0.83 -6.72 1.33
N VAL A 69 0.28 -5.54 1.04
CA VAL A 69 1.00 -4.45 0.37
C VAL A 69 0.95 -3.19 1.23
N THR A 70 2.11 -2.60 1.50
CA THR A 70 2.23 -1.27 2.08
C THR A 70 2.53 -0.25 0.99
N PHE A 71 1.98 0.96 1.12
CA PHE A 71 2.13 2.05 0.16
C PHE A 71 2.63 3.30 0.89
N ASN A 72 3.85 3.72 0.57
CA ASN A 72 4.49 4.90 1.13
C ASN A 72 4.66 5.96 0.07
N LYS A 73 4.07 7.14 0.27
CA LYS A 73 4.25 8.26 -0.67
C LYS A 73 5.73 8.57 -0.75
N ASN A 74 6.28 8.39 -1.94
CA ASN A 74 7.67 8.66 -2.21
C ASN A 74 7.81 9.90 -3.08
N LYS A 75 6.86 10.25 -3.95
CA LYS A 75 6.98 11.42 -4.84
C LYS A 75 6.45 12.70 -4.18
N LEU A 76 7.22 13.78 -4.26
CA LEU A 76 6.76 15.13 -3.90
C LEU A 76 6.03 15.78 -5.07
N THR A 77 4.92 16.46 -4.76
CA THR A 77 4.26 17.40 -5.67
C THR A 77 5.08 18.67 -5.86
N ILE A 78 4.76 19.46 -6.88
CA ILE A 78 5.40 20.76 -7.12
C ILE A 78 5.21 21.68 -5.91
N ILE A 79 4.00 21.72 -5.34
CA ILE A 79 3.67 22.55 -4.18
C ILE A 79 4.51 22.16 -2.98
N GLU A 80 4.71 20.85 -2.73
CA GLU A 80 5.54 20.40 -1.62
C GLU A 80 7.02 20.77 -1.81
N LYS A 81 7.54 20.69 -3.04
CA LYS A 81 8.90 21.15 -3.33
C LYS A 81 9.06 22.65 -3.07
N LEU A 82 8.08 23.46 -3.47
CA LEU A 82 8.08 24.91 -3.22
C LEU A 82 8.01 25.24 -1.72
N LYS A 83 7.34 24.40 -0.92
CA LYS A 83 7.32 24.50 0.55
C LYS A 83 8.58 23.97 1.24
N GLY A 84 9.59 23.53 0.47
CA GLY A 84 10.87 23.07 1.00
C GLY A 84 10.88 21.62 1.50
N PHE A 85 9.83 20.84 1.26
CA PHE A 85 9.83 19.42 1.62
C PHE A 85 10.92 18.66 0.86
N ARG A 86 11.55 17.69 1.53
CA ARG A 86 12.60 16.84 0.97
C ARG A 86 12.14 15.39 0.98
N ARG A 87 12.54 14.64 -0.05
CA ARG A 87 12.29 13.19 -0.11
C ARG A 87 13.25 12.50 0.84
N ASP A 88 12.77 11.45 1.50
CA ASP A 88 13.67 10.50 2.14
C ASP A 88 14.52 9.79 1.06
N LYS A 89 15.84 9.88 1.23
CA LYS A 89 16.83 9.24 0.37
C LYS A 89 17.35 7.93 0.97
N SER A 90 16.89 7.55 2.15
CA SER A 90 17.31 6.31 2.81
C SER A 90 16.91 5.07 1.99
N GLU A 91 17.69 4.01 2.14
CA GLU A 91 17.35 2.68 1.59
C GLU A 91 16.71 1.76 2.64
N ASN A 92 16.33 2.29 3.81
CA ASN A 92 15.81 1.49 4.92
C ASN A 92 14.54 0.71 4.54
N TRP A 93 13.74 1.28 3.63
CA TRP A 93 12.58 0.62 3.03
C TRP A 93 12.86 -0.71 2.34
N LYS A 94 14.11 -0.99 1.97
CA LYS A 94 14.51 -2.30 1.40
C LYS A 94 14.78 -3.35 2.49
N LYS A 95 15.04 -2.92 3.72
CA LYS A 95 15.49 -3.75 4.83
C LYS A 95 14.36 -4.05 5.81
N GLU A 96 13.47 -3.09 6.03
CA GLU A 96 12.44 -3.14 7.07
C GLU A 96 11.08 -2.68 6.53
N ILE A 97 10.00 -3.12 7.20
CA ILE A 97 8.66 -2.64 6.90
C ILE A 97 8.59 -1.16 7.28
N GLU A 98 8.28 -0.30 6.32
CA GLU A 98 8.03 1.11 6.61
C GLU A 98 6.69 1.23 7.36
N THR A 99 6.72 1.81 8.55
CA THR A 99 5.54 2.09 9.37
C THR A 99 5.53 3.57 9.73
N TRP A 100 4.42 4.25 9.46
CA TRP A 100 4.25 5.67 9.75
C TRP A 100 3.08 5.85 10.72
N GLU A 101 3.22 6.81 11.64
CA GLU A 101 2.12 7.29 12.47
C GLU A 101 1.46 8.49 11.78
N ASP A 102 0.13 8.44 11.65
CA ASP A 102 -0.68 9.46 10.98
C ASP A 102 -0.17 9.85 9.57
N GLY A 103 -0.45 11.07 9.11
CA GLY A 103 -0.06 11.54 7.78
C GLY A 103 -1.01 11.11 6.67
N CYS A 104 -2.24 10.75 6.99
CA CYS A 104 -3.35 10.46 6.09
C CYS A 104 -3.00 9.44 5.00
N SER A 105 -3.54 9.58 3.78
CA SER A 105 -3.21 8.70 2.66
C SER A 105 -1.78 8.78 2.13
N ASN A 106 -0.83 9.43 2.82
CA ASN A 106 0.59 9.29 2.49
C ASN A 106 1.15 7.91 2.88
N HIS A 107 0.52 7.23 3.85
CA HIS A 107 0.75 5.83 4.17
C HIS A 107 -0.58 5.07 4.23
N TRP A 108 -0.65 3.95 3.53
CA TRP A 108 -1.80 3.06 3.57
C TRP A 108 -1.39 1.63 3.19
N GLU A 109 -2.28 0.69 3.43
CA GLU A 109 -2.05 -0.72 3.18
C GLU A 109 -3.33 -1.43 2.76
N ILE A 110 -3.15 -2.58 2.11
CA ILE A 110 -4.26 -3.44 1.67
C ILE A 110 -3.78 -4.87 1.52
N LYS A 111 -4.73 -5.81 1.56
CA LYS A 111 -4.48 -7.22 1.26
C LYS A 111 -5.13 -7.61 -0.08
N ILE A 112 -4.42 -8.45 -0.82
CA ILE A 112 -4.80 -8.90 -2.17
C ILE A 112 -4.79 -10.43 -2.17
N ASN A 113 -5.94 -11.06 -2.38
CA ASN A 113 -6.01 -12.51 -2.54
C ASN A 113 -5.82 -12.87 -4.01
N LEU A 114 -4.81 -13.68 -4.33
CA LEU A 114 -4.48 -14.03 -5.71
C LEU A 114 -5.41 -15.10 -6.31
N ALA A 115 -6.12 -15.88 -5.47
CA ALA A 115 -7.04 -16.91 -5.91
C ALA A 115 -8.43 -16.33 -6.22
N THR A 116 -8.96 -15.51 -5.30
CA THR A 116 -10.29 -14.87 -5.44
C THR A 116 -10.23 -13.53 -6.16
N GLU A 117 -9.03 -13.05 -6.46
CA GLU A 117 -8.76 -11.77 -7.09
C GLU A 117 -9.39 -10.59 -6.33
N SER A 118 -9.44 -10.66 -5.00
CA SER A 118 -10.13 -9.67 -4.15
C SER A 118 -9.18 -8.75 -3.40
N LEU A 119 -9.65 -7.52 -3.16
CA LEU A 119 -9.02 -6.53 -2.28
C LEU A 119 -9.78 -6.49 -0.96
N PHE A 120 -9.08 -6.52 0.17
CA PHE A 120 -9.72 -6.52 1.49
C PHE A 120 -8.81 -5.91 2.55
N GLU A 121 -9.42 -5.58 3.70
CA GLU A 121 -8.74 -4.99 4.87
C GLU A 121 -7.85 -3.79 4.49
N MET A 122 -8.42 -2.88 3.70
CA MET A 122 -7.76 -1.62 3.40
C MET A 122 -7.67 -0.77 4.66
N TYR A 123 -6.49 -0.25 4.95
CA TYR A 123 -6.25 0.65 6.07
C TYR A 123 -5.48 1.89 5.59
N VAL A 124 -5.98 3.06 5.98
CA VAL A 124 -5.40 4.37 5.65
C VAL A 124 -5.12 5.10 6.97
N ASN A 125 -3.91 5.64 7.12
CA ASN A 125 -3.53 6.35 8.35
C ASN A 125 -4.46 7.53 8.68
N GLY A 126 -4.51 7.90 9.95
CA GLY A 126 -5.18 9.10 10.46
C GLY A 126 -4.56 10.40 9.92
N ARG A 127 -5.29 11.52 9.97
CA ARG A 127 -4.80 12.79 9.40
C ARG A 127 -3.66 13.46 10.19
N GLY A 128 -3.61 13.24 11.51
CA GLY A 128 -2.82 14.07 12.42
C GLY A 128 -3.47 15.43 12.67
#